data_AF-A0A8X6GA06-F1
#
_entry.id   AF-A0A8X6GA06-F1
#
_cell.length_a   1.000
_cell.length_b   1.000
_cell.length_c   1.000
_cell.angle_alpha   90.00
_cell.angle_beta   90.00
_cell.angle_gamma   90.00
#
_symmetry.space_group_name_H-M   'P 1'
#
loop_
_entity.id
_entity.type
_entity.pdbx_description
1 polymer ?
#
loop_
_entity_poly.entity_id
_entity_poly.type
_entity_poly.pdbx_seq_one_letter_code
_entity_poly.pdbx_strand_id
1 'polypeptide(L)'
;MWPELCLTMEFRYMLRLCLHFSSGTSSLVSSALFAVHPVHTEAVSGVVGRAELLSAVAFLCALLYYIHNRYQHKTNAWQECGVTSVLAILGLLCKEQALTVLAVCCIYEIMSPKNQRRVQGIRYLMLGRVSPWLRDKLLRVSLLTTAALGALYLRCKIMGPKIVPAFSRFDNPAAASATPVRQLTYNYLLSVNAWLLLFPCNLCCDWTMSSIPLITGFWDARNLATVAFYAFILFAARTIFRLEEDARMNLVMSLSLLVLPFLPASNLFFPVGFVVAERVLYIPSMGFCMILAQGWTILWEKRYVRHNLIQS
;
A
#
# COMPACT_ATOMS: atom_id res chain seq x y z
N MET A 1 -5.22 19.00 -18.71
CA MET A 1 -3.83 18.77 -19.18
C MET A 1 -2.90 18.15 -18.12
N TRP A 2 -2.55 18.82 -17.01
CA TRP A 2 -1.65 18.23 -15.99
C TRP A 2 -2.18 16.97 -15.28
N PRO A 3 -3.40 16.94 -14.71
CA PRO A 3 -3.91 15.74 -14.05
C PRO A 3 -4.11 14.56 -15.01
N GLU A 4 -4.51 14.84 -16.27
CA GLU A 4 -4.66 13.82 -17.31
C GLU A 4 -3.31 13.16 -17.65
N LEU A 5 -2.23 13.94 -17.70
CA LEU A 5 -0.89 13.40 -17.95
C LEU A 5 -0.42 12.51 -16.79
N CYS A 6 -0.69 12.90 -15.54
CA CYS A 6 -0.41 12.07 -14.37
C CYS A 6 -1.19 10.76 -14.42
N LEU A 7 -2.50 10.80 -14.66
CA LEU A 7 -3.34 9.61 -14.73
C LEU A 7 -2.90 8.64 -15.84
N THR A 8 -2.55 9.15 -17.01
CA THR A 8 -2.06 8.30 -18.12
C THR A 8 -0.70 7.67 -17.80
N MET A 9 0.21 8.41 -17.14
CA MET A 9 1.47 7.86 -16.64
C MET A 9 1.23 6.78 -15.58
N GLU A 10 0.36 7.03 -14.61
CA GLU A 10 0.05 6.12 -13.52
C GLU A 10 -0.63 4.84 -14.03
N PHE A 11 -1.58 4.94 -14.96
CA PHE A 11 -2.15 3.78 -15.64
C PHE A 11 -1.05 2.92 -16.29
N ARG A 12 -0.15 3.54 -17.06
CA ARG A 12 0.94 2.84 -17.74
C ARG A 12 1.92 2.21 -16.75
N TYR A 13 2.21 2.88 -15.64
CA TYR A 13 3.10 2.40 -14.60
C TYR A 13 2.47 1.25 -13.82
N MET A 14 1.21 1.36 -13.44
CA MET A 14 0.48 0.30 -12.78
C MET A 14 0.37 -0.95 -13.66
N LEU A 15 0.08 -0.78 -14.96
CA LEU A 15 0.06 -1.89 -15.92
C LEU A 15 1.42 -2.61 -15.96
N ARG A 16 2.52 -1.86 -16.07
CA ARG A 16 3.88 -2.42 -16.07
C ARG A 16 4.22 -3.13 -14.75
N LEU A 17 3.75 -2.60 -13.63
CA LEU A 17 3.96 -3.21 -12.31
C LEU A 17 3.24 -4.55 -12.24
N CYS A 18 1.95 -4.57 -12.62
CA CYS A 18 1.13 -5.78 -12.57
C CYS A 18 1.69 -6.87 -13.49
N LEU A 19 2.26 -6.53 -14.64
CA LEU A 19 2.88 -7.48 -15.57
C LEU A 19 4.09 -8.24 -14.99
N HIS A 20 4.72 -7.75 -13.91
CA HIS A 20 5.80 -8.48 -13.24
C HIS A 20 5.28 -9.58 -12.31
N PHE A 21 4.00 -9.51 -11.95
CA PHE A 21 3.38 -10.30 -10.89
C PHE A 21 2.31 -11.24 -11.45
N SER A 22 1.46 -10.74 -12.35
CA SER A 22 0.27 -11.44 -12.83
C SER A 22 0.23 -11.54 -14.35
N SER A 23 -0.69 -12.36 -14.86
CA SER A 23 -1.02 -12.46 -16.28
C SER A 23 -1.41 -11.11 -16.91
N GLY A 24 -1.28 -11.00 -18.24
CA GLY A 24 -1.57 -9.77 -18.97
C GLY A 24 -3.02 -9.28 -18.82
N THR A 25 -3.98 -10.21 -18.78
CA THR A 25 -5.40 -9.89 -18.59
C THR A 25 -5.68 -9.31 -17.21
N SER A 26 -5.19 -9.98 -16.15
CA SER A 26 -5.29 -9.49 -14.77
C SER A 26 -4.63 -8.11 -14.63
N SER A 27 -3.48 -7.91 -15.27
CA SER A 27 -2.75 -6.63 -15.25
C SER A 27 -3.54 -5.50 -15.88
N LEU A 28 -4.20 -5.75 -17.03
CA LEU A 28 -5.07 -4.78 -17.69
C LEU A 28 -6.32 -4.47 -16.86
N VAL A 29 -6.96 -5.49 -16.28
CA VAL A 29 -8.13 -5.32 -15.41
C VAL A 29 -7.75 -4.48 -14.19
N SER A 30 -6.62 -4.79 -13.55
CA SER A 30 -6.10 -4.05 -12.39
C SER A 30 -5.86 -2.58 -12.71
N SER A 31 -5.14 -2.28 -13.80
CA SER A 31 -4.86 -0.90 -14.19
C SER A 31 -6.10 -0.13 -14.64
N ALA A 32 -7.04 -0.80 -15.31
CA ALA A 32 -8.30 -0.19 -15.72
C ALA A 32 -9.22 0.11 -14.52
N LEU A 33 -9.32 -0.83 -13.56
CA LEU A 33 -10.08 -0.62 -12.32
C LEU A 33 -9.54 0.56 -11.53
N PHE A 34 -8.21 0.67 -11.40
CA PHE A 34 -7.58 1.81 -10.75
C PHE A 34 -7.90 3.11 -11.47
N ALA A 35 -7.73 3.18 -12.80
CA ALA A 35 -7.96 4.41 -13.55
C ALA A 35 -9.40 4.95 -13.48
N VAL A 36 -10.39 4.08 -13.22
CA VAL A 36 -11.82 4.44 -13.18
C VAL A 36 -12.35 4.50 -11.74
N HIS A 37 -11.53 4.19 -10.73
CA HIS A 37 -12.01 4.04 -9.36
C HIS A 37 -12.57 5.37 -8.81
N PRO A 38 -13.86 5.44 -8.40
CA PRO A 38 -14.48 6.70 -7.99
C PRO A 38 -13.82 7.38 -6.77
N VAL A 39 -13.17 6.62 -5.88
CA VAL A 39 -12.40 7.19 -4.74
C VAL A 39 -11.30 8.19 -5.16
N HIS A 40 -10.93 8.22 -6.44
CA HIS A 40 -9.92 9.16 -6.96
C HIS A 40 -10.46 10.57 -7.18
N THR A 41 -11.78 10.79 -7.10
CA THR A 41 -12.40 12.09 -7.40
C THR A 41 -11.75 13.21 -6.61
N GLU A 42 -11.59 13.05 -5.29
CA GLU A 42 -11.00 14.08 -4.42
C GLU A 42 -9.53 14.39 -4.79
N ALA A 43 -8.74 13.35 -5.08
CA ALA A 43 -7.33 13.48 -5.44
C ALA A 43 -7.13 14.17 -6.80
N VAL A 44 -8.04 13.93 -7.75
CA VAL A 44 -7.93 14.42 -9.13
C VAL A 44 -8.58 15.80 -9.31
N SER A 45 -9.74 16.04 -8.68
CA SER A 45 -10.47 17.30 -8.82
C SER A 45 -9.93 18.40 -7.90
N GLY A 46 -9.39 18.03 -6.74
CA GLY A 46 -8.89 18.98 -5.74
C GLY A 46 -7.52 19.57 -6.11
N VAL A 47 -7.34 20.88 -5.94
CA VAL A 47 -6.01 21.53 -6.10
C VAL A 47 -5.00 20.97 -5.09
N VAL A 48 -5.46 20.69 -3.86
CA VAL A 48 -4.64 20.08 -2.81
C VAL A 48 -4.19 18.67 -3.20
N GLY A 49 -5.06 17.91 -3.88
CA GLY A 49 -4.83 16.53 -4.35
C GLY A 49 -3.70 16.37 -5.37
N ARG A 50 -3.23 17.47 -5.98
CA ARG A 50 -2.10 17.43 -6.94
C ARG A 50 -0.80 16.95 -6.30
N ALA A 51 -0.61 17.20 -5.01
CA ALA A 51 0.55 16.71 -4.28
C ALA A 51 0.50 15.18 -4.14
N GLU A 52 -0.69 14.61 -3.93
CA GLU A 52 -0.94 13.17 -3.89
C GLU A 52 -0.62 12.52 -5.23
N LEU A 53 -1.08 13.07 -6.36
CA LEU A 53 -0.77 12.56 -7.71
C LEU A 53 0.75 12.57 -7.98
N LEU A 54 1.44 13.68 -7.73
CA LEU A 54 2.89 13.76 -7.95
C LEU A 54 3.65 12.77 -7.06
N SER A 55 3.21 12.61 -5.82
CA SER A 55 3.78 11.62 -4.89
C SER A 55 3.55 10.18 -5.35
N ALA A 56 2.39 9.89 -5.94
CA ALA A 56 2.04 8.58 -6.47
C ALA A 56 2.85 8.22 -7.71
N VAL A 57 3.08 9.17 -8.63
CA VAL A 57 4.00 9.01 -9.76
C VAL A 57 5.41 8.70 -9.26
N ALA A 58 5.94 9.46 -8.30
CA ALA A 58 7.27 9.22 -7.74
C ALA A 58 7.37 7.86 -7.03
N PHE A 59 6.34 7.48 -6.28
CA PHE A 59 6.21 6.18 -5.61
C PHE A 59 6.25 5.03 -6.64
N LEU A 60 5.42 5.08 -7.68
CA LEU A 60 5.36 4.05 -8.72
C LEU A 60 6.67 3.99 -9.52
N CYS A 61 7.28 5.14 -9.86
CA CYS A 61 8.58 5.20 -10.50
C CYS A 61 9.66 4.50 -9.67
N ALA A 62 9.74 4.80 -8.38
CA ALA A 62 10.71 4.17 -7.48
C ALA A 62 10.50 2.66 -7.40
N LEU A 63 9.26 2.21 -7.23
CA LEU A 63 8.92 0.79 -7.13
C LEU A 63 9.22 0.03 -8.43
N LEU A 64 8.81 0.57 -9.57
CA LEU A 64 9.05 -0.03 -10.89
C LEU A 64 10.54 -0.10 -11.21
N TYR A 65 11.27 0.99 -10.97
CA TYR A 65 12.72 1.02 -11.19
C TYR A 65 13.41 -0.07 -10.36
N TYR A 66 13.00 -0.23 -9.09
CA TYR A 66 13.55 -1.26 -8.22
C TYR A 66 13.29 -2.68 -8.75
N ILE A 67 12.01 -2.99 -9.00
CA ILE A 67 11.58 -4.34 -9.38
C ILE A 67 12.15 -4.71 -10.76
N HIS A 68 12.12 -3.78 -11.73
CA HIS A 68 12.60 -4.03 -13.08
C HIS A 68 14.10 -4.33 -13.13
N ASN A 69 14.92 -3.51 -12.47
CA ASN A 69 16.36 -3.73 -12.42
C ASN A 69 16.72 -4.98 -11.63
N ARG A 70 15.98 -5.25 -10.55
CA ARG A 70 16.15 -6.47 -9.77
C ARG A 70 15.86 -7.72 -10.59
N TYR A 71 14.82 -7.69 -11.41
CA TYR A 71 14.45 -8.76 -12.33
C TYR A 71 15.50 -8.98 -13.41
N GLN A 72 16.01 -7.90 -14.01
CA GLN A 72 16.97 -7.92 -15.11
C GLN A 72 18.43 -8.16 -14.68
N HIS A 73 18.74 -8.10 -13.37
CA HIS A 73 20.10 -8.26 -12.85
C HIS A 73 21.15 -7.30 -13.44
N LYS A 74 20.72 -6.12 -13.88
CA LYS A 74 21.56 -5.20 -14.66
C LYS A 74 22.48 -4.31 -13.82
N THR A 75 22.12 -4.04 -12.57
CA THR A 75 22.75 -2.99 -11.76
C THR A 75 23.22 -3.49 -10.40
N ASN A 76 24.16 -2.76 -9.82
CA ASN A 76 24.66 -3.05 -8.47
C ASN A 76 23.64 -2.61 -7.41
N ALA A 77 23.61 -3.32 -6.28
CA ALA A 77 22.68 -3.05 -5.18
C ALA A 77 22.72 -1.58 -4.70
N TRP A 78 23.90 -0.96 -4.67
CA TRP A 78 24.09 0.44 -4.30
C TRP A 78 23.41 1.42 -5.25
N GLN A 79 23.51 1.18 -6.56
CA GLN A 79 22.89 2.04 -7.56
C GLN A 79 21.36 1.90 -7.51
N GLU A 80 20.87 0.65 -7.44
CA GLU A 80 19.45 0.37 -7.35
C GLU A 80 18.84 1.01 -6.10
N CYS A 81 19.38 0.72 -4.92
CA CYS A 81 18.88 1.25 -3.66
C CYS A 81 19.08 2.78 -3.56
N GLY A 82 20.16 3.31 -4.12
CA GLY A 82 20.44 4.75 -4.14
C GLY A 82 19.41 5.52 -4.96
N VAL A 83 19.19 5.12 -6.22
CA VAL A 83 18.20 5.76 -7.10
C VAL A 83 16.79 5.62 -6.55
N THR A 84 16.41 4.45 -6.02
CA THR A 84 15.08 4.31 -5.38
C THR A 84 14.92 5.20 -4.17
N SER A 85 15.97 5.36 -3.36
CA SER A 85 15.94 6.24 -2.19
C SER A 85 15.80 7.70 -2.60
N VAL A 86 16.52 8.14 -3.63
CA VAL A 86 16.39 9.50 -4.17
C VAL A 86 14.96 9.75 -4.69
N LEU A 87 14.39 8.82 -5.46
CA LEU A 87 13.02 8.94 -5.95
C LEU A 87 11.99 8.95 -4.81
N ALA A 88 12.19 8.11 -3.78
CA ALA A 88 11.34 8.11 -2.59
C ALA A 88 11.42 9.44 -1.82
N ILE A 89 12.62 10.04 -1.70
CA ILE A 89 12.82 11.34 -1.06
C ILE A 89 12.18 12.46 -1.89
N LEU A 90 12.27 12.43 -3.23
CA LEU A 90 11.56 13.38 -4.09
C LEU A 90 10.04 13.29 -3.91
N GLY A 91 9.49 12.08 -3.78
CA GLY A 91 8.09 11.88 -3.44
C GLY A 91 7.76 12.36 -2.02
N LEU A 92 8.66 12.16 -1.05
CA LEU A 92 8.51 12.61 0.35
C LEU A 92 8.39 14.14 0.46
N LEU A 93 9.06 14.89 -0.43
CA LEU A 93 8.93 16.34 -0.52
C LEU A 93 7.51 16.77 -0.94
N CYS A 94 6.78 15.89 -1.65
CA CYS A 94 5.38 16.12 -2.02
C CYS A 94 4.43 15.67 -0.91
N LYS A 95 4.55 14.42 -0.45
CA LYS A 95 3.73 13.80 0.61
C LYS A 95 4.49 12.72 1.38
N GLU A 96 4.25 12.61 2.70
CA GLU A 96 4.86 11.59 3.57
C GLU A 96 4.67 10.15 3.11
N GLN A 97 3.51 9.85 2.51
CA GLN A 97 3.15 8.50 2.13
C GLN A 97 4.13 7.91 1.09
N ALA A 98 4.78 8.76 0.28
CA ALA A 98 5.74 8.31 -0.72
C ALA A 98 6.94 7.55 -0.11
N LEU A 99 7.34 7.88 1.13
CA LEU A 99 8.47 7.20 1.80
C LEU A 99 8.19 5.71 2.04
N THR A 100 6.92 5.32 2.11
CA THR A 100 6.50 3.92 2.35
C THR A 100 6.91 2.99 1.21
N VAL A 101 7.30 3.52 0.03
CA VAL A 101 7.82 2.71 -1.08
C VAL A 101 9.07 1.92 -0.67
N LEU A 102 9.92 2.48 0.19
CA LEU A 102 11.14 1.80 0.64
C LEU A 102 10.80 0.57 1.50
N ALA A 103 9.73 0.65 2.29
CA ALA A 103 9.22 -0.48 3.04
C ALA A 103 8.60 -1.55 2.12
N VAL A 104 7.85 -1.14 1.08
CA VAL A 104 7.34 -2.07 0.05
C VAL A 104 8.48 -2.79 -0.67
N CYS A 105 9.55 -2.07 -1.04
CA CYS A 105 10.75 -2.68 -1.64
C CYS A 105 11.46 -3.67 -0.70
N CYS A 106 11.50 -3.40 0.62
CA CYS A 106 12.02 -4.35 1.60
C CYS A 106 11.19 -5.63 1.65
N ILE A 107 9.85 -5.52 1.63
CA ILE A 107 8.96 -6.68 1.58
C ILE A 107 9.20 -7.48 0.29
N TYR A 108 9.33 -6.80 -0.85
CA TYR A 108 9.67 -7.45 -2.12
C TYR A 108 10.98 -8.22 -2.06
N GLU A 109 12.06 -7.67 -1.48
CA GLU A 109 13.32 -8.42 -1.34
C GLU A 109 13.20 -9.62 -0.41
N ILE A 110 12.47 -9.50 0.71
CA ILE A 110 12.28 -10.64 1.63
C ILE A 110 11.52 -11.75 0.90
N MET A 111 10.45 -11.40 0.18
CA MET A 111 9.57 -12.35 -0.49
C MET A 111 10.10 -12.92 -1.80
N SER A 112 10.96 -12.20 -2.53
CA SER A 112 11.46 -12.61 -3.85
C SER A 112 12.02 -14.04 -3.82
N PRO A 113 11.31 -15.01 -4.44
CA PRO A 113 11.69 -16.41 -4.40
C PRO A 113 12.79 -16.67 -5.42
N LYS A 114 13.84 -17.37 -4.97
CA LYS A 114 14.81 -18.03 -5.86
C LYS A 114 14.98 -19.46 -5.39
N ASN A 115 14.05 -20.30 -5.80
CA ASN A 115 13.97 -21.71 -5.42
C ASN A 115 15.32 -22.44 -5.67
N GLN A 116 16.03 -22.08 -6.74
CA GLN A 116 17.33 -22.67 -7.09
C GLN A 116 18.51 -22.27 -6.17
N ARG A 117 18.38 -21.18 -5.39
CA ARG A 117 19.42 -20.70 -4.44
C ARG A 117 19.11 -21.07 -2.98
N ARG A 118 17.88 -21.49 -2.66
CA ARG A 118 17.47 -21.95 -1.32
C ARG A 118 18.21 -23.22 -0.90
N VAL A 119 18.37 -24.15 -1.84
CA VAL A 119 19.14 -25.40 -1.66
C VAL A 119 20.63 -25.11 -1.43
N GLN A 120 21.20 -24.13 -2.14
CA GLN A 120 22.58 -23.69 -1.92
C GLN A 120 22.76 -23.00 -0.55
N GLY A 121 21.76 -22.22 -0.11
CA GLY A 121 21.78 -21.55 1.20
C GLY A 121 21.87 -22.50 2.38
N ILE A 122 21.14 -23.62 2.33
CA ILE A 122 21.22 -24.69 3.36
C ILE A 122 22.64 -25.29 3.39
N ARG A 123 23.26 -25.50 2.23
CA ARG A 123 24.63 -26.02 2.12
C ARG A 123 25.68 -25.08 2.72
N TYR A 124 25.53 -23.76 2.54
CA TYR A 124 26.41 -22.76 3.18
C TYR A 124 26.17 -22.62 4.69
N LEU A 125 24.91 -22.74 5.14
CA LEU A 125 24.56 -22.71 6.57
C LEU A 125 25.19 -23.89 7.32
N MET A 126 25.17 -25.09 6.72
CA MET A 126 25.85 -26.29 7.24
C MET A 126 27.38 -26.10 7.33
N LEU A 127 27.94 -25.22 6.51
CA LEU A 127 29.37 -24.85 6.51
C LEU A 127 29.69 -23.64 7.42
N GLY A 128 28.72 -23.17 8.22
CA GLY A 128 28.90 -22.00 9.11
C GLY A 128 29.17 -20.68 8.37
N ARG A 129 28.91 -20.60 7.05
CA ARG A 129 29.15 -19.41 6.22
C ARG A 129 27.84 -18.78 5.78
N VAL A 130 27.78 -17.45 5.81
CA VAL A 130 26.64 -16.69 5.28
C VAL A 130 26.62 -16.82 3.75
N SER A 131 25.51 -17.26 3.17
CA SER A 131 25.38 -17.41 1.72
C SER A 131 25.51 -16.05 1.01
N PRO A 132 26.16 -15.99 -0.18
CA PRO A 132 26.31 -14.74 -0.92
C PRO A 132 24.97 -14.10 -1.29
N TRP A 133 23.93 -14.91 -1.46
CA TRP A 133 22.56 -14.44 -1.66
C TRP A 133 21.98 -13.76 -0.42
N LEU A 134 22.18 -14.34 0.77
CA LEU A 134 21.70 -13.73 2.01
C LEU A 134 22.45 -12.43 2.30
N ARG A 135 23.75 -12.35 1.96
CA ARG A 135 24.52 -11.10 2.03
C ARG A 135 23.96 -10.03 1.10
N ASP A 136 23.66 -10.35 -0.16
CA ASP A 136 23.03 -9.41 -1.12
C ASP A 136 21.66 -8.93 -0.61
N LYS A 137 20.81 -9.85 -0.13
CA LYS A 137 19.50 -9.49 0.46
C LYS A 137 19.64 -8.61 1.70
N LEU A 138 20.51 -8.98 2.64
CA LEU A 138 20.73 -8.21 3.86
C LEU A 138 21.30 -6.83 3.56
N LEU A 139 22.22 -6.72 2.60
CA LEU A 139 22.76 -5.44 2.15
C LEU A 139 21.68 -4.54 1.54
N ARG A 140 20.80 -5.08 0.69
CA ARG A 140 19.71 -4.29 0.09
C ARG A 140 18.71 -3.81 1.13
N VAL A 141 18.27 -4.72 2.01
CA VAL A 141 17.35 -4.38 3.10
C VAL A 141 18.00 -3.38 4.06
N SER A 142 19.28 -3.52 4.40
CA SER A 142 19.97 -2.55 5.26
C SER A 142 20.11 -1.18 4.59
N LEU A 143 20.41 -1.11 3.29
CA LEU A 143 20.48 0.16 2.56
C LEU A 143 19.11 0.85 2.49
N LEU A 144 18.05 0.13 2.17
CA LEU A 144 16.70 0.70 2.08
C LEU A 144 16.16 1.13 3.45
N THR A 145 16.39 0.34 4.49
CA THR A 145 15.96 0.69 5.86
C THR A 145 16.74 1.86 6.43
N THR A 146 18.06 1.92 6.21
CA THR A 146 18.87 3.08 6.63
C THR A 146 18.46 4.34 5.88
N ALA A 147 18.16 4.27 4.58
CA ALA A 147 17.61 5.40 3.83
C ALA A 147 16.24 5.85 4.37
N ALA A 148 15.34 4.91 4.67
CA ALA A 148 14.01 5.23 5.21
C ALA A 148 14.10 5.89 6.60
N LEU A 149 14.90 5.32 7.51
CA LEU A 149 15.11 5.86 8.85
C LEU A 149 15.82 7.21 8.81
N GLY A 150 16.81 7.38 7.92
CA GLY A 150 17.51 8.65 7.72
C GLY A 150 16.58 9.75 7.22
N ALA A 151 15.73 9.45 6.23
CA ALA A 151 14.74 10.39 5.71
C ALA A 151 13.69 10.75 6.77
N LEU A 152 13.22 9.77 7.55
CA LEU A 152 12.27 10.01 8.65
C LEU A 152 12.91 10.87 9.75
N TYR A 153 14.15 10.58 10.14
CA TYR A 153 14.89 11.38 11.13
C TYR A 153 15.07 12.81 10.66
N LEU A 154 15.50 13.02 9.41
CA LEU A 154 15.64 14.35 8.83
C LEU A 154 14.31 15.11 8.85
N ARG A 155 13.21 14.44 8.50
CA ARG A 155 11.87 15.03 8.56
C ARG A 155 11.49 15.44 9.98
N CYS A 156 11.66 14.56 10.96
CA CYS A 156 11.39 14.88 12.37
C CYS A 156 12.23 16.05 12.88
N LYS A 157 13.51 16.11 12.48
CA LYS A 157 14.40 17.22 12.83
C LYS A 157 13.96 18.55 12.20
N ILE A 158 13.47 18.54 10.96
CA ILE A 158 12.95 19.73 10.27
C ILE A 158 11.63 20.21 10.90
N MET A 159 10.72 19.30 11.27
CA MET A 159 9.43 19.64 11.91
C MET A 159 9.58 20.21 13.33
N GLY A 160 10.72 19.97 13.99
CA GLY A 160 11.02 20.51 15.31
C GLY A 160 10.20 19.87 16.44
N PRO A 161 10.27 20.42 17.68
CA PRO A 161 9.68 19.80 18.88
C PRO A 161 8.13 19.79 18.90
N LYS A 162 7.45 20.52 18.02
CA LYS A 162 5.99 20.47 17.84
C LYS A 162 5.62 19.35 16.86
N ILE A 163 5.90 18.11 17.25
CA ILE A 163 5.71 16.91 16.41
C ILE A 163 4.23 16.68 16.08
N VAL A 164 3.31 17.08 16.97
CA VAL A 164 1.87 16.97 16.78
C VAL A 164 1.30 18.38 16.62
N PRO A 165 0.73 18.73 15.45
CA PRO A 165 -0.01 19.97 15.32
C PRO A 165 -1.15 19.99 16.33
N ALA A 166 -1.37 21.13 16.99
CA ALA A 166 -2.53 21.30 17.85
C ALA A 166 -3.77 21.41 16.96
N PHE A 167 -4.50 20.31 16.80
CA PHE A 167 -5.73 20.28 16.01
C PHE A 167 -6.92 20.77 16.84
N SER A 168 -7.86 21.44 16.17
CA SER A 168 -9.12 21.82 16.78
C SER A 168 -10.01 20.61 16.98
N ARG A 169 -10.95 20.70 17.94
CA ARG A 169 -12.01 19.68 18.12
C ARG A 169 -12.88 19.52 16.87
N PHE A 170 -12.97 20.57 16.04
CA PHE A 170 -13.72 20.57 14.79
C PHE A 170 -13.04 19.73 13.70
N ASP A 171 -11.71 19.66 13.71
CA ASP A 171 -10.91 18.95 12.69
C ASP A 171 -10.92 17.44 12.94
N ASN A 172 -10.71 17.04 14.20
CA ASN A 172 -10.74 15.65 14.62
C ASN A 172 -11.41 15.50 15.99
N PRO A 173 -12.75 15.34 16.05
CA PRO A 173 -13.47 15.19 17.31
C PRO A 173 -13.05 13.95 18.10
N ALA A 174 -12.61 12.88 17.41
CA ALA A 174 -12.14 11.66 18.06
C ALA A 174 -10.81 11.88 18.78
N ALA A 175 -9.89 12.67 18.23
CA ALA A 175 -8.62 13.02 18.88
C ALA A 175 -8.84 13.77 20.20
N ALA A 176 -9.85 14.63 20.25
CA ALA A 176 -10.20 15.42 21.43
C ALA A 176 -11.01 14.63 22.49
N SER A 177 -11.50 13.44 22.15
CA SER A 177 -12.31 12.61 23.04
C SER A 177 -11.46 11.77 24.00
N ALA A 178 -12.05 11.43 25.15
CA ALA A 178 -11.39 10.58 26.15
C ALA A 178 -11.33 9.11 25.71
N THR A 179 -10.43 8.35 26.32
CA THR A 179 -10.40 6.88 26.18
C THR A 179 -11.60 6.27 26.92
N PRO A 180 -12.34 5.29 26.37
CA PRO A 180 -12.05 4.47 25.19
C PRO A 180 -12.67 4.94 23.87
N VAL A 181 -13.47 6.02 23.88
CA VAL A 181 -14.22 6.54 22.71
C VAL A 181 -13.29 6.82 21.53
N ARG A 182 -12.12 7.40 21.82
CA ARG A 182 -11.08 7.66 20.82
C ARG A 182 -10.64 6.37 20.11
N GLN A 183 -10.27 5.33 20.86
CA GLN A 183 -9.81 4.07 20.29
C GLN A 183 -10.91 3.36 19.51
N LEU A 184 -12.13 3.27 20.06
CA LEU A 184 -13.25 2.64 19.37
C LEU A 184 -13.54 3.32 18.03
N THR A 185 -13.58 4.65 18.04
CA THR A 185 -13.82 5.43 16.83
C THR A 185 -12.68 5.24 15.81
N TYR A 186 -11.41 5.34 16.21
CA TYR A 186 -10.29 5.14 15.27
C TYR A 186 -10.26 3.75 14.62
N ASN A 187 -10.57 2.70 15.37
CA ASN A 187 -10.68 1.36 14.80
C ASN A 187 -11.85 1.26 13.81
N TYR A 188 -12.98 1.93 14.09
CA TYR A 188 -14.11 2.02 13.18
C TYR A 188 -13.78 2.77 11.89
N LEU A 189 -12.99 3.84 11.96
CA LEU A 189 -12.56 4.56 10.77
C LEU A 189 -11.80 3.66 9.79
N LEU A 190 -11.07 2.64 10.24
CA LEU A 190 -10.44 1.66 9.34
C LEU A 190 -11.48 0.91 8.49
N SER A 191 -12.58 0.49 9.11
CA SER A 191 -13.67 -0.19 8.42
C SER A 191 -14.41 0.75 7.45
N VAL A 192 -14.56 2.03 7.80
CA VAL A 192 -15.13 3.05 6.90
C VAL A 192 -14.22 3.27 5.67
N ASN A 193 -12.91 3.39 5.87
CA ASN A 193 -11.95 3.52 4.76
C ASN A 193 -11.97 2.28 3.84
N ALA A 194 -12.09 1.08 4.40
CA ALA A 194 -12.24 -0.14 3.62
C ALA A 194 -13.58 -0.18 2.85
N TRP A 195 -14.66 0.31 3.46
CA TRP A 195 -15.95 0.44 2.79
C TRP A 195 -15.90 1.42 1.62
N LEU A 196 -15.22 2.56 1.77
CA LEU A 196 -15.02 3.53 0.67
C LEU A 196 -14.26 2.94 -0.51
N LEU A 197 -13.32 2.01 -0.28
CA LEU A 197 -12.66 1.27 -1.35
C LEU A 197 -13.59 0.24 -2.02
N LEU A 198 -14.40 -0.48 -1.24
CA LEU A 198 -15.29 -1.52 -1.78
C LEU A 198 -16.51 -0.95 -2.51
N PHE A 199 -17.10 0.09 -1.94
CA PHE A 199 -18.32 0.73 -2.43
C PHE A 199 -18.20 2.25 -2.22
N PRO A 200 -17.60 2.98 -3.18
CA PRO A 200 -17.37 4.42 -3.08
C PRO A 200 -18.69 5.20 -3.28
N CYS A 201 -19.59 5.11 -2.30
CA CYS A 201 -20.82 5.87 -2.22
C CYS A 201 -20.68 7.05 -1.25
N ASN A 202 -21.39 8.14 -1.52
CA ASN A 202 -21.42 9.35 -0.66
C ASN A 202 -20.02 9.96 -0.43
N LEU A 203 -19.24 10.05 -1.50
CA LEU A 203 -17.95 10.71 -1.48
C LEU A 203 -18.12 12.19 -1.10
N CYS A 204 -17.24 12.69 -0.23
CA CYS A 204 -17.31 14.02 0.36
C CYS A 204 -15.94 14.70 0.26
N CYS A 205 -15.95 16.01 -0.04
CA CYS A 205 -14.73 16.80 -0.13
C CYS A 205 -14.05 17.01 1.24
N ASP A 206 -14.81 16.95 2.33
CA ASP A 206 -14.28 17.08 3.68
C ASP A 206 -15.20 16.39 4.71
N TRP A 207 -14.65 15.45 5.47
CA TRP A 207 -15.38 14.66 6.49
C TRP A 207 -15.26 15.29 7.89
N THR A 208 -15.50 16.61 7.99
CA THR A 208 -15.40 17.36 9.25
C THR A 208 -16.75 17.47 10.00
N MET A 209 -16.76 18.15 11.15
CA MET A 209 -17.98 18.50 11.92
C MET A 209 -18.88 17.31 12.30
N SER A 210 -18.31 16.22 12.81
CA SER A 210 -19.07 15.03 13.25
C SER A 210 -19.86 14.33 12.14
N SER A 211 -19.43 14.48 10.88
CA SER A 211 -19.96 13.72 9.73
C SER A 211 -19.97 12.21 10.01
N ILE A 212 -18.99 11.71 10.77
CA ILE A 212 -19.00 10.37 11.35
C ILE A 212 -19.19 10.50 12.86
N PRO A 213 -20.33 10.03 13.41
CA PRO A 213 -20.58 10.14 14.85
C PRO A 213 -19.58 9.30 15.65
N LEU A 214 -19.16 9.79 16.80
CA LEU A 214 -18.26 9.07 17.70
C LEU A 214 -18.88 7.76 18.20
N ILE A 215 -18.06 6.74 18.44
CA ILE A 215 -18.50 5.49 19.08
C ILE A 215 -18.28 5.61 20.58
N THR A 216 -19.37 5.84 21.31
CA THR A 216 -19.32 6.10 22.76
C THR A 216 -19.30 4.84 23.61
N GLY A 217 -19.74 3.69 23.08
CA GLY A 217 -19.85 2.43 23.83
C GLY A 217 -19.46 1.20 23.03
N PHE A 218 -19.16 0.12 23.75
CA PHE A 218 -18.79 -1.17 23.15
C PHE A 218 -19.96 -1.87 22.44
N TRP A 219 -21.19 -1.60 22.88
CA TRP A 219 -22.42 -2.21 22.35
C TRP A 219 -23.00 -1.50 21.12
N ASP A 220 -22.26 -0.55 20.54
CA ASP A 220 -22.66 0.09 19.30
C ASP A 220 -22.59 -0.92 18.14
N ALA A 221 -23.67 -1.01 17.34
CA ALA A 221 -23.76 -1.90 16.20
C ALA A 221 -22.63 -1.68 15.17
N ARG A 222 -22.07 -0.47 15.12
CA ARG A 222 -20.94 -0.11 14.25
C ARG A 222 -19.64 -0.86 14.60
N ASN A 223 -19.50 -1.33 15.84
CA ASN A 223 -18.39 -2.20 16.22
C ASN A 223 -18.47 -3.58 15.54
N LEU A 224 -19.61 -3.97 14.97
CA LEU A 224 -19.67 -5.17 14.14
C LEU A 224 -18.83 -5.01 12.87
N ALA A 225 -18.79 -3.80 12.29
CA ALA A 225 -17.97 -3.51 11.11
C ALA A 225 -16.47 -3.58 11.43
N THR A 226 -16.04 -3.14 12.63
CA THR A 226 -14.63 -3.29 13.06
C THR A 226 -14.25 -4.74 13.25
N VAL A 227 -15.11 -5.52 13.91
CA VAL A 227 -14.89 -6.96 14.10
C VAL A 227 -14.82 -7.67 12.75
N ALA A 228 -15.74 -7.39 11.83
CA ALA A 228 -15.74 -7.95 10.48
C ALA A 228 -14.46 -7.58 9.70
N PHE A 229 -14.00 -6.34 9.82
CA PHE A 229 -12.76 -5.88 9.19
C PHE A 229 -11.53 -6.64 9.70
N TYR A 230 -11.38 -6.79 11.02
CA TYR A 230 -10.27 -7.55 11.59
C TYR A 230 -10.37 -9.05 11.28
N ALA A 231 -11.58 -9.62 11.26
CA ALA A 231 -11.79 -11.00 10.83
C ALA A 231 -11.36 -11.21 9.36
N PHE A 232 -11.66 -10.25 8.48
CA PHE A 232 -11.20 -10.28 7.09
C PHE A 232 -9.67 -10.20 6.99
N ILE A 233 -9.01 -9.33 7.76
CA ILE A 233 -7.54 -9.27 7.82
C ILE A 233 -6.94 -10.60 8.26
N LEU A 234 -7.48 -11.21 9.32
CA LEU A 234 -7.01 -12.51 9.82
C LEU A 234 -7.22 -13.62 8.79
N PHE A 235 -8.35 -13.60 8.09
CA PHE A 235 -8.62 -14.53 6.99
C PHE A 235 -7.60 -14.36 5.86
N ALA A 236 -7.34 -13.12 5.41
CA ALA A 236 -6.35 -12.82 4.38
C ALA A 236 -4.93 -13.23 4.82
N ALA A 237 -4.55 -12.99 6.08
CA ALA A 237 -3.27 -13.45 6.61
C ALA A 237 -3.13 -14.97 6.58
N ARG A 238 -4.21 -15.72 6.87
CA ARG A 238 -4.22 -17.18 6.81
C ARG A 238 -4.14 -17.72 5.37
N THR A 239 -4.77 -17.04 4.40
CA THR A 239 -4.75 -17.49 3.01
C THR A 239 -3.36 -17.35 2.38
N ILE A 240 -2.56 -16.34 2.76
CA ILE A 240 -1.17 -16.15 2.30
C ILE A 240 -0.34 -17.43 2.48
N PHE A 241 -0.49 -18.13 3.60
CA PHE A 241 0.27 -19.36 3.89
C PHE A 241 -0.18 -20.58 3.08
N ARG A 242 -1.34 -20.52 2.43
CA ARG A 242 -1.92 -21.62 1.64
C ARG A 242 -1.72 -21.45 0.14
N LEU A 243 -1.29 -20.28 -0.31
CA LEU A 243 -1.11 -19.97 -1.72
C LEU A 243 0.24 -20.47 -2.25
N GLU A 244 0.25 -20.80 -3.54
CA GLU A 244 1.46 -21.05 -4.33
C GLU A 244 2.37 -19.81 -4.33
N GLU A 245 3.67 -19.99 -4.62
CA GLU A 245 4.67 -18.93 -4.44
C GLU A 245 4.35 -17.65 -5.25
N ASP A 246 3.91 -17.79 -6.49
CA ASP A 246 3.58 -16.66 -7.36
C ASP A 246 2.31 -15.94 -6.90
N ALA A 247 1.25 -16.69 -6.61
CA ALA A 247 0.01 -16.12 -6.09
C ALA A 247 0.20 -15.45 -4.71
N ARG A 248 1.06 -16.03 -3.87
CA ARG A 248 1.46 -15.49 -2.56
C ARG A 248 2.24 -14.18 -2.72
N MET A 249 3.20 -14.14 -3.64
CA MET A 249 3.97 -12.92 -3.93
C MET A 249 3.03 -11.79 -4.35
N ASN A 250 2.13 -12.05 -5.29
CA ASN A 250 1.17 -11.05 -5.77
C ASN A 250 0.28 -10.53 -4.64
N LEU A 251 -0.26 -11.43 -3.80
CA LEU A 251 -1.11 -11.04 -2.69
C LEU A 251 -0.34 -10.22 -1.64
N VAL A 252 0.87 -10.63 -1.27
CA VAL A 252 1.70 -9.89 -0.30
C VAL A 252 2.09 -8.53 -0.83
N MET A 253 2.47 -8.42 -2.11
CA MET A 253 2.77 -7.14 -2.74
C MET A 253 1.53 -6.24 -2.78
N SER A 254 0.37 -6.78 -3.15
CA SER A 254 -0.87 -6.00 -3.19
C SER A 254 -1.31 -5.53 -1.80
N LEU A 255 -1.20 -6.39 -0.78
CA LEU A 255 -1.46 -6.01 0.61
C LEU A 255 -0.45 -4.98 1.13
N SER A 256 0.82 -5.08 0.74
CA SER A 256 1.83 -4.09 1.12
C SER A 256 1.53 -2.71 0.54
N LEU A 257 1.05 -2.65 -0.71
CA LEU A 257 0.60 -1.42 -1.38
C LEU A 257 -0.69 -0.87 -0.78
N LEU A 258 -1.56 -1.73 -0.27
CA LEU A 258 -2.81 -1.33 0.39
C LEU A 258 -2.55 -0.76 1.80
N VAL A 259 -1.73 -1.45 2.60
CA VAL A 259 -1.57 -1.16 4.03
C VAL A 259 -0.49 -0.11 4.28
N LEU A 260 0.72 -0.28 3.74
CA LEU A 260 1.86 0.55 4.13
C LEU A 260 1.66 2.05 3.82
N PRO A 261 1.18 2.45 2.62
CA PRO A 261 0.92 3.85 2.31
C PRO A 261 -0.21 4.47 3.15
N PHE A 262 -1.15 3.65 3.63
CA PHE A 262 -2.26 4.09 4.48
C PHE A 262 -1.86 4.29 5.94
N LEU A 263 -0.86 3.56 6.46
CA LEU A 263 -0.47 3.60 7.88
C LEU A 263 -0.17 5.02 8.41
N PRO A 264 0.60 5.89 7.73
CA PRO A 264 0.87 7.25 8.21
C PRO A 264 -0.38 8.10 8.42
N ALA A 265 -1.45 7.82 7.67
CA ALA A 265 -2.69 8.57 7.68
C ALA A 265 -3.84 7.87 8.45
N SER A 266 -3.60 6.69 9.02
CA SER A 266 -4.62 5.81 9.62
C SER A 266 -5.12 6.23 11.01
N ASN A 267 -4.61 7.33 11.59
CA ASN A 267 -4.86 7.75 12.98
C ASN A 267 -4.42 6.74 14.07
N LEU A 268 -3.76 5.63 13.73
CA LEU A 268 -3.36 4.59 14.69
C LEU A 268 -2.13 4.96 15.52
N PHE A 269 -1.08 5.47 14.88
CA PHE A 269 0.17 5.83 15.55
C PHE A 269 0.18 7.28 16.03
N PHE A 270 -0.35 8.17 15.22
CA PHE A 270 -0.42 9.60 15.51
C PHE A 270 -1.77 10.14 15.05
N PRO A 271 -2.43 11.00 15.85
CA PRO A 271 -3.66 11.65 15.43
C PRO A 271 -3.37 12.61 14.28
N VAL A 272 -4.17 12.51 13.23
CA VAL A 272 -4.11 13.34 12.03
C VAL A 272 -5.24 14.37 12.09
N GLY A 273 -5.09 15.51 11.41
CA GLY A 273 -6.05 16.62 11.43
C GLY A 273 -7.34 16.38 10.65
N PHE A 274 -7.66 15.15 10.25
CA PHE A 274 -8.92 14.81 9.58
C PHE A 274 -9.47 13.49 10.10
N VAL A 275 -10.79 13.32 9.99
CA VAL A 275 -11.48 12.08 10.38
C VAL A 275 -11.33 11.01 9.28
N VAL A 276 -11.72 11.35 8.06
CA VAL A 276 -11.53 10.54 6.85
C VAL A 276 -11.12 11.48 5.72
N ALA A 277 -10.23 11.03 4.84
CA ALA A 277 -9.85 11.75 3.63
C ALA A 277 -9.71 10.74 2.50
N GLU A 278 -10.46 10.91 1.41
CA GLU A 278 -10.51 9.95 0.31
C GLU A 278 -9.22 9.98 -0.50
N ARG A 279 -8.62 11.17 -0.66
CA ARG A 279 -7.32 11.35 -1.32
C ARG A 279 -6.19 10.53 -0.70
N VAL A 280 -6.27 10.16 0.58
CA VAL A 280 -5.31 9.28 1.26
C VAL A 280 -5.39 7.84 0.74
N LEU A 281 -6.55 7.43 0.24
CA LEU A 281 -6.79 6.10 -0.32
C LEU A 281 -6.28 5.97 -1.76
N TYR A 282 -5.70 7.02 -2.34
CA TYR A 282 -5.20 7.01 -3.71
C TYR A 282 -4.15 5.91 -3.96
N ILE A 283 -3.00 5.94 -3.26
CA ILE A 283 -1.97 4.89 -3.39
C ILE A 283 -2.49 3.53 -2.87
N PRO A 284 -3.16 3.44 -1.71
CA PRO A 284 -3.77 2.20 -1.23
C PRO A 284 -4.70 1.51 -2.24
N SER A 285 -5.45 2.28 -3.03
CA SER A 285 -6.36 1.73 -4.04
C SER A 285 -5.63 0.93 -5.14
N MET A 286 -4.34 1.18 -5.37
CA MET A 286 -3.52 0.36 -6.28
C MET A 286 -3.45 -1.09 -5.79
N GLY A 287 -3.14 -1.27 -4.50
CA GLY A 287 -3.10 -2.60 -3.87
C GLY A 287 -4.47 -3.27 -3.87
N PHE A 288 -5.53 -2.51 -3.62
CA PHE A 288 -6.91 -3.00 -3.70
C PHE A 288 -7.27 -3.52 -5.10
N CYS A 289 -7.00 -2.74 -6.15
CA CYS A 289 -7.29 -3.12 -7.53
C CYS A 289 -6.51 -4.36 -7.98
N MET A 290 -5.26 -4.53 -7.52
CA MET A 290 -4.47 -5.74 -7.79
C MET A 290 -5.10 -6.99 -7.17
N ILE A 291 -5.59 -6.90 -5.93
CA ILE A 291 -6.28 -8.02 -5.25
C ILE A 291 -7.56 -8.39 -6.00
N LEU A 292 -8.37 -7.39 -6.39
CA LEU A 292 -9.62 -7.62 -7.12
C LEU A 292 -9.38 -8.27 -8.49
N ALA A 293 -8.39 -7.78 -9.25
CA ALA A 293 -8.08 -8.33 -10.56
C ALA A 293 -7.57 -9.78 -10.49
N GLN A 294 -6.75 -10.09 -9.48
CA GLN A 294 -6.30 -11.46 -9.24
C GLN A 294 -7.47 -12.38 -8.85
N GLY A 295 -8.36 -11.92 -7.95
CA GLY A 295 -9.56 -12.64 -7.56
C GLY A 295 -10.50 -12.91 -8.75
N TRP A 296 -10.71 -11.90 -9.60
CA TRP A 296 -11.48 -12.01 -10.83
C TRP A 296 -10.92 -13.08 -11.77
N THR A 297 -9.60 -13.05 -12.00
CA THR A 297 -8.92 -13.98 -12.91
C THR A 297 -9.07 -15.44 -12.45
N ILE A 298 -8.88 -15.69 -11.15
CA ILE A 298 -9.04 -17.04 -10.57
C ILE A 298 -10.49 -17.54 -10.73
N LEU A 299 -11.48 -16.68 -10.54
CA LEU A 299 -12.89 -17.03 -10.70
C LEU A 299 -13.23 -17.30 -12.18
N TRP A 300 -12.70 -16.48 -13.08
CA TRP A 300 -12.90 -16.60 -14.52
C TRP A 300 -12.32 -17.92 -15.06
N GLU A 301 -11.07 -18.24 -14.71
CA GLU A 301 -10.41 -19.48 -15.12
C GLU A 301 -11.15 -20.72 -14.63
N LYS A 302 -11.60 -20.74 -13.36
CA LYS A 302 -12.40 -21.84 -12.81
C LYS A 302 -13.71 -22.03 -13.56
N ARG A 303 -14.37 -20.93 -13.98
CA ARG A 303 -15.62 -20.99 -14.74
C ARG A 303 -15.39 -21.50 -16.16
N TYR A 304 -14.32 -21.06 -16.81
CA TYR A 304 -13.94 -21.49 -18.16
C TYR A 304 -13.64 -23.00 -18.22
N VAL A 305 -12.82 -23.49 -17.29
CA VAL A 305 -12.48 -24.93 -17.19
C VAL A 305 -13.74 -25.77 -16.94
N ARG A 306 -14.62 -25.32 -16.03
CA ARG A 306 -15.89 -26.02 -15.76
C ARG A 306 -16.80 -26.08 -16.98
N HIS A 307 -16.86 -25.01 -17.78
CA HIS A 307 -17.69 -24.98 -18.99
C HIS A 307 -17.18 -25.97 -20.05
N ASN A 308 -15.87 -26.04 -20.26
CA ASN A 308 -15.28 -26.96 -21.25
C ASN A 308 -15.41 -28.44 -20.84
N LEU A 309 -15.35 -28.74 -19.53
CA LEU A 309 -15.58 -30.10 -19.01
C LEU A 309 -17.02 -30.59 -19.14
N ILE A 310 -18.00 -29.68 -19.26
CA ILE A 310 -19.41 -30.05 -19.46
C ILE A 310 -19.71 -30.30 -20.95
N GLN A 311 -18.87 -29.80 -21.86
CA GLN A 311 -19.03 -29.95 -23.30
C GLN A 311 -18.22 -31.11 -23.91
N SER A 312 -17.37 -31.78 -23.12
CA SER A 312 -16.60 -32.98 -23.47
C SER A 312 -17.23 -34.25 -22.91
#